data_AF-A0AAF0UA64-F1
#
_entry.id   AF-A0AAF0UA64-F1
#
_cell.length_a   1.000
_cell.length_b   1.000
_cell.length_c   1.000
_cell.angle_alpha   90.00
_cell.angle_beta   90.00
_cell.angle_gamma   90.00
#
_symmetry.space_group_name_H-M   'P 1'
#
loop_
_entity.id
_entity.type
_entity.pdbx_description
1 polymer ?
#
loop_
_entity_poly.entity_id
_entity_poly.type
_entity_poly.pdbx_seq_one_letter_code
_entity_poly.pdbx_strand_id
1 'polypeptide(L)'
;MLHKKLLTTDMLTKWGMVVSKRCVMCQNEEETIEYLVINCQFAIRLWSRLLKWVHQLDMLPTNWDQFMHWSIQHAKGKTISAHIFKIIMAECVYGIWIERNNRIFVQKSRTIGSVESVAKEIAYVTIIRSQSNIKVVLDDYTF
;
A
#
# COMPACT_ATOMS: atom_id res chain seq x y z
N MET A 1 13.27 -0.62 -4.63
CA MET A 1 13.01 -1.97 -4.10
C MET A 1 12.49 -1.85 -2.68
N LEU A 2 11.56 -2.72 -2.24
CA LEU A 2 11.07 -2.77 -0.87
C LEU A 2 12.00 -3.65 -0.02
N HIS A 3 12.80 -3.03 0.84
CA HIS A 3 13.89 -3.72 1.56
C HIS A 3 13.47 -4.40 2.88
N LYS A 4 12.17 -4.65 3.10
CA LYS A 4 11.64 -5.21 4.37
C LYS A 4 12.13 -4.47 5.64
N LYS A 5 12.31 -3.14 5.57
CA LYS A 5 12.83 -2.31 6.67
C LYS A 5 11.76 -1.48 7.41
N LEU A 6 10.47 -1.67 7.12
CA LEU A 6 9.42 -0.97 7.87
C LEU A 6 9.34 -1.56 9.27
N LEU A 7 9.17 -0.70 10.29
CA LEU A 7 9.02 -1.11 11.68
C LEU A 7 7.65 -1.75 11.89
N THR A 8 7.60 -3.07 11.80
CA THR A 8 6.45 -3.92 12.09
C THR A 8 6.54 -4.52 13.50
N THR A 9 5.44 -5.03 14.05
CA THR A 9 5.41 -5.62 15.40
C THR A 9 6.34 -6.81 15.56
N ASP A 10 6.60 -7.58 14.50
CA ASP A 10 7.60 -8.65 14.48
C ASP A 10 9.03 -8.11 14.73
N MET A 11 9.39 -6.97 14.13
CA MET A 11 10.67 -6.29 14.38
C MET A 11 10.76 -5.77 15.82
N LEU A 12 9.68 -5.19 16.35
CA LEU A 12 9.62 -4.71 17.74
C LEU A 12 9.78 -5.87 18.73
N THR A 13 9.14 -7.02 18.46
CA THR A 13 9.25 -8.23 19.30
C THR A 13 10.68 -8.77 19.28
N LYS A 14 11.35 -8.78 18.12
CA LYS A 14 12.77 -9.17 18.00
C LYS A 14 13.70 -8.25 18.81
N TRP A 15 13.28 -7.02 19.08
CA TRP A 15 14.01 -6.07 19.94
C TRP A 15 13.64 -6.19 21.43
N GLY A 16 12.85 -7.20 21.82
CA GLY A 16 12.48 -7.45 23.21
C GLY A 16 11.32 -6.60 23.74
N MET A 17 10.63 -5.85 22.87
CA MET A 17 9.43 -5.11 23.28
C MET A 17 8.23 -6.03 23.38
N VAL A 18 7.46 -5.89 24.46
CA VAL A 18 6.19 -6.59 24.65
C VAL A 18 5.09 -5.82 23.93
N VAL A 19 4.76 -6.26 22.71
CA VAL A 19 3.68 -5.70 21.89
C VAL A 19 2.73 -6.79 21.44
N SER A 20 1.46 -6.44 21.17
CA SER A 20 0.55 -7.38 20.51
C SER A 20 1.13 -7.74 19.14
N LYS A 21 1.23 -9.05 18.86
CA LYS A 21 1.66 -9.55 17.55
C LYS A 21 0.56 -9.45 16.50
N ARG A 22 -0.71 -9.26 16.90
CA ARG A 22 -1.83 -9.19 15.97
C ARG A 22 -1.75 -7.93 15.13
N CYS A 23 -2.04 -8.07 13.84
CA CYS A 23 -2.11 -6.96 12.92
C CYS A 23 -3.13 -5.92 13.37
N VAL A 24 -2.64 -4.70 13.61
CA VAL A 24 -3.46 -3.60 14.11
C VAL A 24 -4.59 -3.22 13.13
N MET A 25 -4.42 -3.55 11.85
CA MET A 25 -5.38 -3.20 10.81
C MET A 25 -6.57 -4.17 10.71
N CYS A 26 -6.35 -5.49 10.79
CA CYS A 26 -7.41 -6.48 10.61
C CYS A 26 -7.71 -7.32 11.86
N GLN A 27 -6.81 -7.36 12.85
CA GLN A 27 -6.90 -8.15 14.08
C GLN A 27 -6.99 -9.69 13.91
N ASN A 28 -6.77 -10.20 12.69
CA ASN A 28 -6.96 -11.60 12.33
C ASN A 28 -5.69 -12.46 12.44
N GLU A 29 -4.53 -11.94 12.03
CA GLU A 29 -3.26 -12.68 11.95
C GLU A 29 -2.11 -11.91 12.60
N GLU A 30 -0.97 -12.58 12.77
CA GLU A 30 0.27 -11.91 13.18
C GLU A 30 0.78 -10.92 12.12
N GLU A 31 1.18 -9.72 12.55
CA GLU A 31 1.76 -8.72 11.67
C GLU A 31 3.25 -8.98 11.43
N THR A 32 3.52 -9.42 10.21
CA THR A 32 4.82 -9.36 9.54
C THR A 32 4.77 -8.31 8.43
N ILE A 33 5.92 -7.92 7.88
CA ILE A 33 5.94 -6.99 6.73
C ILE A 33 5.19 -7.51 5.50
N GLU A 34 5.31 -8.81 5.24
CA GLU A 34 4.59 -9.47 4.15
C GLU A 34 3.09 -9.45 4.41
N TYR A 35 2.69 -9.79 5.64
CA TYR A 35 1.29 -9.72 6.01
C TYR A 35 0.74 -8.29 5.91
N LEU A 36 1.45 -7.31 6.47
CA LEU A 36 1.04 -5.92 6.48
C LEU A 36 0.80 -5.36 5.07
N VAL A 37 1.71 -5.66 4.13
CA VAL A 37 1.73 -5.03 2.81
C VAL A 37 0.88 -5.78 1.79
N ILE A 38 0.82 -7.11 1.82
CA ILE A 38 0.15 -7.89 0.75
C ILE A 38 -0.93 -8.87 1.22
N ASN A 39 -0.92 -9.34 2.48
CA ASN A 39 -1.89 -10.36 2.94
C ASN A 39 -2.95 -9.84 3.93
N CYS A 40 -2.78 -8.63 4.46
CA CYS A 40 -3.77 -8.00 5.33
C CYS A 40 -5.03 -7.66 4.53
N GLN A 41 -6.21 -8.00 5.04
CA GLN A 41 -7.49 -7.71 4.36
C GLN A 41 -7.71 -6.21 4.06
N PHE A 42 -7.10 -5.31 4.84
CA PHE A 42 -7.10 -3.88 4.54
C PHE A 42 -6.22 -3.58 3.32
N ALA A 43 -4.99 -4.08 3.33
CA ALA A 43 -4.03 -3.89 2.24
C ALA A 43 -4.52 -4.50 0.92
N ILE A 44 -5.06 -5.72 0.92
CA ILE A 44 -5.63 -6.38 -0.27
C ILE A 44 -6.71 -5.52 -0.91
N ARG A 45 -7.64 -4.99 -0.10
CA ARG A 45 -8.72 -4.13 -0.59
C ARG A 45 -8.18 -2.81 -1.14
N LEU A 46 -7.17 -2.23 -0.50
CA LEU A 46 -6.54 -0.99 -0.95
C LEU A 46 -5.81 -1.18 -2.28
N TRP A 47 -5.02 -2.26 -2.42
CA TRP A 47 -4.38 -2.62 -3.68
C TRP A 47 -5.42 -2.82 -4.78
N SER A 48 -6.44 -3.63 -4.53
CA SER A 48 -7.51 -3.88 -5.51
C SER A 48 -8.15 -2.58 -5.99
N ARG A 49 -8.41 -1.65 -5.05
CA ARG A 49 -9.00 -0.36 -5.39
C ARG A 49 -8.09 0.53 -6.23
N LEU A 50 -6.82 0.65 -5.85
CA LEU A 50 -5.84 1.50 -6.54
C LEU A 50 -5.43 0.94 -7.90
N LEU A 51 -5.23 -0.38 -7.99
CA LEU A 51 -4.89 -1.04 -9.26
C LEU A 51 -6.04 -0.93 -10.26
N LYS A 52 -7.29 -1.11 -9.80
CA LYS A 52 -8.48 -0.87 -10.63
C LYS A 52 -8.56 0.57 -11.13
N TRP A 53 -8.23 1.55 -10.29
CA TRP A 53 -8.24 2.97 -10.67
C TRP A 53 -7.27 3.26 -11.82
N VAL A 54 -6.08 2.65 -11.82
CA VAL A 54 -5.09 2.83 -12.91
C VAL A 54 -5.21 1.79 -14.03
N HIS A 55 -6.36 1.11 -14.13
CA HIS A 55 -6.64 0.05 -15.11
C HIS A 55 -5.61 -1.09 -15.14
N GLN A 56 -4.96 -1.36 -14.01
CA GLN A 56 -4.10 -2.52 -13.85
C GLN A 56 -4.93 -3.71 -13.35
N LEU A 57 -5.13 -4.70 -14.20
CA LEU A 57 -6.03 -5.83 -13.98
C LEU A 57 -5.32 -7.10 -13.49
N ASP A 58 -4.00 -7.07 -13.38
CA ASP A 58 -3.23 -8.19 -12.85
C ASP A 58 -3.60 -8.51 -11.41
N MET A 59 -3.66 -9.81 -11.09
CA MET A 59 -3.88 -10.26 -9.73
C MET A 59 -2.67 -9.94 -8.86
N LEU A 60 -2.94 -9.36 -7.67
CA LEU A 60 -1.92 -9.12 -6.67
C LEU A 60 -1.32 -10.46 -6.20
N PRO A 61 0.01 -10.66 -6.27
CA PRO A 61 0.63 -11.87 -5.76
C PRO A 61 0.47 -12.01 -4.24
N THR A 62 0.30 -13.24 -3.76
CA THR A 62 0.04 -13.57 -2.34
C THR A 62 1.30 -13.90 -1.53
N ASN A 63 2.45 -14.03 -2.20
CA ASN A 63 3.75 -14.26 -1.57
C ASN A 63 4.72 -13.15 -1.94
N TRP A 64 5.63 -12.86 -1.00
CA TRP A 64 6.54 -11.73 -1.13
C TRP A 64 7.44 -11.80 -2.36
N ASP A 65 7.98 -12.96 -2.70
CA ASP A 65 8.96 -13.07 -3.80
C ASP A 65 8.30 -12.86 -5.16
N GLN A 66 7.11 -13.42 -5.37
CA GLN A 66 6.32 -13.14 -6.58
C GLN A 66 5.85 -11.69 -6.60
N PHE A 67 5.45 -11.11 -5.47
CA PHE A 67 5.09 -9.69 -5.39
C PHE A 67 6.26 -8.79 -5.80
N MET A 68 7.48 -9.11 -5.36
CA MET A 68 8.68 -8.39 -5.76
C MET A 68 8.99 -8.55 -7.24
N HIS A 69 8.87 -9.77 -7.79
CA HIS A 69 9.10 -10.03 -9.21
C HIS A 69 8.08 -9.27 -10.09
N TRP A 70 6.80 -9.39 -9.75
CA TRP A 70 5.69 -8.68 -10.38
C TRP A 70 5.93 -7.16 -10.35
N SER A 71 6.28 -6.62 -9.18
CA SER A 71 6.58 -5.19 -9.03
C SER A 71 7.72 -4.73 -9.93
N ILE A 72 8.78 -5.52 -10.06
CA ILE A 72 9.92 -5.22 -10.92
C ILE A 72 9.50 -5.23 -12.39
N GLN A 73 8.69 -6.21 -12.81
CA GLN A 73 8.22 -6.31 -14.18
C GLN A 73 7.38 -5.09 -14.60
N HIS A 74 6.40 -4.69 -13.79
CA HIS A 74 5.54 -3.54 -14.10
C HIS A 74 6.23 -2.19 -13.93
N ALA A 75 7.22 -2.08 -13.05
CA ALA A 75 8.01 -0.86 -12.90
C ALA A 75 9.14 -0.73 -13.95
N LYS A 76 9.37 -1.74 -14.80
CA LYS A 76 10.51 -1.73 -15.73
C LYS A 76 10.31 -0.71 -16.86
N GLY A 77 11.35 0.06 -17.15
CA GLY A 77 11.37 1.01 -18.27
C GLY A 77 10.92 2.43 -17.90
N LYS A 78 10.61 3.20 -18.95
CA LYS A 78 10.31 4.65 -18.92
C LYS A 78 8.93 4.99 -19.52
N THR A 79 8.06 4.00 -19.68
CA THR A 79 6.69 4.25 -20.17
C THR A 79 5.88 5.00 -19.12
N ILE A 80 4.83 5.72 -19.54
CA ILE A 80 3.92 6.40 -18.62
C ILE A 80 3.28 5.40 -17.65
N SER A 81 2.84 4.24 -18.14
CA SER A 81 2.29 3.16 -17.30
C SER A 81 3.30 2.67 -16.25
N ALA A 82 4.57 2.44 -16.62
CA ALA A 82 5.60 2.06 -15.65
C ALA A 82 5.88 3.15 -14.61
N HIS A 83 5.76 4.43 -14.99
CA HIS A 83 5.88 5.55 -14.06
C HIS A 83 4.69 5.64 -13.10
N ILE A 84 3.46 5.55 -13.61
CA ILE A 84 2.23 5.48 -12.80
C ILE A 84 2.34 4.33 -11.81
N PHE A 85 2.73 3.14 -12.28
CA PHE A 85 2.89 1.97 -11.43
C PHE A 85 3.90 2.20 -10.29
N LYS A 86 5.07 2.82 -10.57
CA LYS A 86 6.04 3.17 -9.52
C LYS A 86 5.44 4.10 -8.46
N ILE A 87 4.63 5.07 -8.87
CA ILE A 87 3.99 6.02 -7.95
C ILE A 87 2.94 5.30 -7.10
N ILE A 88 2.04 4.53 -7.72
CA ILE A 88 1.02 3.74 -7.00
C ILE A 88 1.65 2.78 -6.01
N MET A 89 2.75 2.12 -6.39
CA MET A 89 3.48 1.23 -5.50
C MET A 89 4.01 1.96 -4.26
N ALA A 90 4.63 3.13 -4.45
CA ALA A 90 5.18 3.93 -3.36
C ALA A 90 4.07 4.48 -2.45
N GLU A 91 3.05 5.09 -3.03
CA GLU A 91 1.96 5.74 -2.29
C GLU A 91 1.06 4.72 -1.58
N CYS A 92 0.83 3.54 -2.16
CA CYS A 92 0.09 2.46 -1.49
C CYS A 92 0.82 1.93 -0.26
N VAL A 93 2.11 1.57 -0.39
CA VAL A 93 2.91 1.10 0.77
C VAL A 93 3.01 2.18 1.84
N TYR A 94 3.18 3.44 1.43
CA TYR A 94 3.23 4.56 2.37
C TYR A 94 1.89 4.80 3.06
N GLY A 95 0.77 4.75 2.33
CA GLY A 95 -0.58 4.88 2.89
C GLY A 95 -0.92 3.77 3.89
N ILE A 96 -0.54 2.52 3.60
CA ILE A 96 -0.66 1.39 4.54
C ILE A 96 0.13 1.69 5.82
N TRP A 97 1.35 2.19 5.69
CA TRP A 97 2.20 2.52 6.85
C TRP A 97 1.64 3.67 7.69
N ILE A 98 1.16 4.75 7.05
CA ILE A 98 0.48 5.86 7.73
C ILE A 98 -0.74 5.36 8.49
N GLU A 99 -1.61 4.59 7.83
CA GLU A 99 -2.85 4.10 8.44
C GLU A 99 -2.56 3.20 9.64
N ARG A 100 -1.58 2.30 9.51
CA ARG A 100 -1.09 1.47 10.62
C ARG A 100 -0.66 2.33 11.82
N ASN A 101 0.18 3.35 11.59
CA ASN A 101 0.69 4.20 12.66
C ASN A 101 -0.41 5.04 13.31
N ASN A 102 -1.38 5.54 12.54
CA ASN A 102 -2.53 6.26 13.08
C ASN A 102 -3.32 5.39 14.05
N ARG A 103 -3.55 4.11 13.71
CA ARG A 103 -4.24 3.17 14.60
C ARG A 103 -3.47 2.88 15.90
N ILE A 104 -2.14 2.84 15.84
CA ILE A 104 -1.29 2.56 17.02
C ILE A 104 -1.18 3.80 17.93
N PHE A 105 -0.82 4.96 17.38
CA PHE A 105 -0.36 6.09 18.19
C PHE A 105 -1.42 7.15 18.44
N VAL A 106 -2.38 7.30 17.53
CA VAL A 106 -3.38 8.37 17.63
C VAL A 106 -4.65 7.87 18.33
N GLN A 107 -4.82 6.54 18.46
CA GLN A 107 -6.05 5.84 18.92
C GLN A 107 -7.36 6.30 18.26
N LYS A 108 -7.27 7.20 17.29
CA LYS A 108 -8.26 7.42 16.25
C LYS A 108 -8.16 6.23 15.31
N SER A 109 -8.78 5.12 15.71
CA SER A 109 -9.60 4.41 14.73
C SER A 109 -10.57 5.47 14.23
N ARG A 110 -10.26 6.14 13.10
CA ARG A 110 -11.31 6.86 12.38
C ARG A 110 -12.41 5.81 12.27
N THR A 111 -13.57 6.08 12.86
CA THR A 111 -14.72 5.19 12.83
C THR A 111 -14.89 4.76 11.38
N ILE A 112 -14.45 3.54 11.07
CA ILE A 112 -14.38 3.01 9.70
C ILE A 112 -13.64 3.97 8.76
N GLY A 113 -12.31 4.00 8.84
CA GLY A 113 -11.46 4.37 7.70
C GLY A 113 -11.71 3.38 6.57
N SER A 114 -12.76 3.62 5.77
CA SER A 114 -13.02 2.79 4.61
C SER A 114 -11.78 2.86 3.73
N VAL A 115 -11.40 1.71 3.20
CA VAL A 115 -10.33 1.59 2.20
C VAL A 115 -10.48 2.67 1.14
N GLU A 116 -11.71 3.09 0.83
CA GLU A 116 -12.01 4.19 -0.08
C GLU A 116 -11.49 5.55 0.35
N SER A 117 -11.55 5.93 1.63
CA SER A 117 -11.00 7.21 2.07
C SER A 117 -9.49 7.25 1.86
N VAL A 118 -8.79 6.18 2.20
CA VAL A 118 -7.33 6.08 2.02
C VAL A 118 -6.98 6.03 0.54
N ALA A 119 -7.74 5.28 -0.25
CA ALA A 119 -7.52 5.18 -1.68
C ALA A 119 -7.77 6.52 -2.40
N LYS A 120 -8.81 7.28 -2.01
CA LYS A 120 -9.06 8.65 -2.51
C LYS A 120 -7.93 9.60 -2.16
N GLU A 121 -7.44 9.55 -0.92
CA GLU A 121 -6.31 10.37 -0.47
C GLU A 121 -5.05 10.07 -1.29
N ILE A 122 -4.74 8.79 -1.50
CA ILE A 122 -3.63 8.34 -2.34
C ILE A 122 -3.80 8.81 -3.79
N ALA A 123 -4.99 8.66 -4.37
CA ALA A 123 -5.25 9.08 -5.74
C ALA A 123 -5.07 10.59 -5.92
N TYR A 124 -5.62 11.39 -5.02
CA TYR A 124 -5.48 12.84 -5.02
C TYR A 124 -4.02 13.28 -4.90
N VAL A 125 -3.29 12.70 -3.95
CA VAL A 125 -1.86 12.97 -3.75
C VAL A 125 -1.03 12.56 -4.98
N THR A 126 -1.35 11.42 -5.59
CA THR A 126 -0.70 10.91 -6.80
C THR A 126 -0.91 11.86 -7.98
N ILE A 127 -2.14 12.35 -8.21
CA ILE A 127 -2.46 13.31 -9.27
C ILE A 127 -1.67 14.62 -9.08
N ILE A 128 -1.63 15.15 -7.86
CA ILE A 128 -0.96 16.42 -7.56
C ILE A 128 0.56 16.35 -7.71
N ARG A 129 1.15 15.24 -7.27
CA ARG A 129 2.62 15.04 -7.32
C ARG A 129 3.12 14.62 -8.69
N SER A 130 2.23 14.24 -9.60
CA SER A 130 2.59 13.77 -10.94
C SER A 130 2.98 14.91 -11.89
N GLN A 131 3.94 14.64 -12.77
CA GLN A 131 4.32 15.56 -13.85
C GLN A 131 3.15 15.79 -14.81
N SER A 132 3.12 16.93 -15.52
CA SER A 132 1.98 17.37 -16.35
C SER A 132 1.48 16.30 -17.34
N ASN A 133 2.39 15.57 -17.99
CA ASN A 133 2.05 14.51 -18.94
C ASN A 133 1.47 13.25 -18.27
N ILE A 134 1.82 12.97 -17.02
CA ILE A 134 1.26 11.87 -16.22
C ILE A 134 -0.09 12.30 -15.63
N LYS A 135 -0.18 13.55 -15.19
CA LYS A 135 -1.40 14.13 -14.64
C LYS A 135 -2.56 14.06 -15.62
N VAL A 136 -2.35 14.40 -16.90
CA VAL A 136 -3.38 14.28 -17.95
C VAL A 136 -3.95 12.86 -18.02
N VAL A 137 -3.08 11.84 -17.97
CA VAL A 137 -3.50 10.43 -18.02
C VAL A 137 -4.26 10.02 -16.75
N LEU A 138 -3.86 10.53 -15.59
CA LEU A 138 -4.53 10.26 -14.32
C LEU A 138 -5.85 11.01 -14.16
N ASP A 139 -5.99 12.20 -14.74
CA ASP A 139 -7.22 12.99 -14.74
C ASP A 139 -8.32 12.30 -15.57
N ASP A 140 -7.93 11.52 -16.60
CA ASP A 140 -8.84 10.66 -17.37
C ASP A 140 -9.32 9.42 -16.55
N TYR A 141 -8.60 9.05 -15.50
CA TYR A 141 -8.99 7.96 -14.60
C TYR A 141 -9.94 8.48 -13.52
N THR A 142 -11.25 8.36 -13.75
CA THR A 142 -12.26 8.62 -12.71
C THR A 142 -12.06 7.68 -11.52
N PHE A 143 -11.75 8.27 -10.35
CA PHE A 143 -11.58 7.51 -9.11
C PHE A 143 -12.92 7.03 -8.55
#